data_AF-A0A2P4S8Q2-F1
#
_entry.id   AF-A0A2P4S8Q2-F1
#
_cell.length_a   1.000
_cell.length_b   1.000
_cell.length_c   1.000
_cell.angle_alpha   90.00
_cell.angle_beta   90.00
_cell.angle_gamma   90.00
#
_symmetry.space_group_name_H-M   'P 1'
#
loop_
_entity.id
_entity.type
_entity.pdbx_description
1 polymer ?
#
loop_
_entity_poly.entity_id
_entity_poly.type
_entity_poly.pdbx_seq_one_letter_code
_entity_poly.pdbx_strand_id
1 'polypeptide(L)'
;MAGERAVGLVRELQGAAGGRLPPFRAEELRQALEEMRTLYERNQADVYDRLLRIRALRWEYGSILPNTIQFHMAAEEVEWFNRYKKSLATYMRSVGGEEGLDLTQDIKPPKSLYIE
;
A
#
# COMPACT_ATOMS: atom_id res chain seq x y z
N MET A 1 -12.57 -20.79 5.40
CA MET A 1 -11.59 -19.81 5.90
C MET A 1 -10.31 -19.88 5.07
N ALA A 2 -9.57 -18.77 4.96
CA ALA A 2 -8.30 -18.78 4.24
C ALA A 2 -7.31 -19.78 4.88
N GLY A 3 -6.60 -20.55 4.05
CA GLY A 3 -5.58 -21.49 4.49
C GLY A 3 -6.09 -22.85 5.00
N GLU A 4 -7.38 -23.16 4.91
CA GLU A 4 -7.94 -24.45 5.33
C GLU A 4 -7.28 -25.64 4.62
N ARG A 5 -6.98 -25.51 3.32
CA ARG A 5 -6.31 -26.57 2.53
C ARG A 5 -4.90 -26.84 3.06
N ALA A 6 -4.12 -25.79 3.29
CA ALA A 6 -2.76 -25.90 3.82
C ALA A 6 -2.76 -26.54 5.22
N VAL A 7 -3.66 -26.11 6.11
CA VAL A 7 -3.81 -26.70 7.45
C VAL A 7 -4.24 -28.17 7.36
N GLY A 8 -5.10 -28.51 6.41
CA GLY A 8 -5.53 -29.90 6.16
C GLY A 8 -4.39 -30.82 5.73
N LEU A 9 -3.42 -30.32 4.94
CA LEU A 9 -2.21 -31.06 4.58
C LEU A 9 -1.33 -31.35 5.81
N VAL A 10 -1.10 -30.34 6.66
CA VAL A 10 -0.31 -30.50 7.90
C VAL A 10 -0.96 -31.48 8.87
N ARG A 11 -2.27 -31.38 9.07
CA ARG A 11 -3.03 -32.24 9.99
C ARG A 11 -3.02 -33.72 9.56
N GLU A 12 -3.10 -34.00 8.26
CA GLU A 12 -3.01 -35.38 7.77
C GLU A 12 -1.65 -36.01 8.10
N LEU A 13 -0.56 -35.27 7.85
CA LEU A 13 0.78 -35.77 8.16
C LEU A 13 0.95 -35.99 9.68
N GLN A 14 0.44 -35.08 10.49
CA GLN A 14 0.44 -35.23 11.96
C GLN A 14 -0.40 -36.42 12.44
N GLY A 15 -1.49 -36.74 11.74
CA GLY A 15 -2.37 -37.86 12.06
C GLY A 15 -1.86 -39.23 11.59
N ALA A 16 -0.83 -39.27 10.74
CA ALA A 16 -0.25 -40.50 10.24
C ALA A 16 0.59 -41.21 11.34
N ALA A 17 -0.06 -42.04 12.16
CA ALA A 17 0.58 -42.78 13.23
C ALA A 17 1.61 -43.81 12.73
N GLY A 18 2.69 -43.99 13.49
CA GLY A 18 3.64 -45.11 13.31
C GLY A 18 4.62 -44.97 12.14
N GLY A 19 4.95 -43.75 11.71
CA GLY A 19 5.93 -43.52 10.63
C GLY A 19 5.41 -43.89 9.23
N ARG A 20 4.10 -44.07 9.07
CA ARG A 20 3.48 -44.28 7.76
C ARG A 20 3.48 -42.97 6.96
N LEU A 21 3.89 -43.06 5.71
CA LEU A 21 3.87 -41.93 4.78
C LEU A 21 2.54 -41.93 4.01
N PRO A 22 1.65 -40.93 4.22
CA PRO A 22 0.43 -40.80 3.42
C PRO A 22 0.75 -40.47 1.94
N PRO A 23 -0.19 -40.73 1.01
CA PRO A 23 0.00 -40.39 -0.39
C PRO A 23 0.17 -38.88 -0.57
N PHE A 24 1.02 -38.48 -1.52
CA PHE A 24 1.26 -37.07 -1.80
C PHE A 24 0.04 -36.43 -2.48
N ARG A 25 -0.60 -35.49 -1.78
CA ARG A 25 -1.77 -34.73 -2.24
C ARG A 25 -1.37 -33.51 -3.08
N ALA A 26 -0.91 -33.77 -4.30
CA ALA A 26 -0.39 -32.75 -5.22
C ALA A 26 -1.42 -31.68 -5.59
N GLU A 27 -2.69 -32.07 -5.75
CA GLU A 27 -3.75 -31.16 -6.18
C GLU A 27 -4.15 -30.20 -5.06
N GLU A 28 -4.28 -30.70 -3.83
CA GLU A 28 -4.55 -29.87 -2.65
C GLU A 28 -3.40 -28.88 -2.38
N LEU A 29 -2.14 -29.31 -2.59
CA LEU A 29 -0.99 -28.42 -2.52
C LEU A 29 -1.05 -27.33 -3.59
N ARG A 30 -1.35 -27.69 -4.84
CA ARG A 30 -1.50 -26.72 -5.94
C ARG A 30 -2.58 -25.70 -5.63
N GLN A 31 -3.74 -26.15 -5.15
CA GLN A 31 -4.85 -25.28 -4.78
C GLN A 31 -4.51 -24.36 -3.61
N ALA A 32 -3.77 -24.85 -2.61
CA ALA A 32 -3.30 -24.01 -1.50
C ALA A 32 -2.33 -22.91 -2.00
N LEU A 33 -1.43 -23.25 -2.92
CA LEU A 33 -0.51 -22.27 -3.53
C LEU A 33 -1.25 -21.23 -4.39
N GLU A 34 -2.27 -21.66 -5.13
CA GLU A 34 -3.12 -20.74 -5.92
C GLU A 34 -3.90 -19.78 -5.02
N GLU A 35 -4.47 -20.29 -3.93
CA GLU A 35 -5.13 -19.46 -2.92
C GLU A 35 -4.17 -18.42 -2.34
N MET A 36 -2.95 -18.83 -1.95
CA MET A 36 -1.92 -17.92 -1.45
C MET A 36 -1.57 -16.84 -2.48
N ARG A 37 -1.41 -17.21 -3.76
CA ARG A 37 -1.14 -16.26 -4.84
C ARG A 37 -2.26 -15.24 -4.99
N THR A 38 -3.51 -15.69 -5.04
CA THR A 38 -4.67 -14.80 -5.17
C THR A 38 -4.81 -13.85 -3.99
N LEU A 39 -4.60 -14.33 -2.76
CA LEU A 39 -4.62 -13.47 -1.57
C LEU A 39 -3.49 -12.45 -1.59
N TYR A 40 -2.29 -12.85 -2.03
CA TYR A 40 -1.16 -11.94 -2.16
C TYR A 40 -1.43 -10.84 -3.19
N GLU A 41 -1.89 -11.20 -4.39
CA GLU A 41 -2.23 -10.24 -5.45
C GLU A 41 -3.29 -9.23 -4.99
N ARG A 42 -4.34 -9.73 -4.30
CA ARG A 42 -5.38 -8.87 -3.72
C ARG A 42 -4.82 -7.93 -2.66
N ASN A 43 -4.01 -8.45 -1.73
CA ASN A 43 -3.40 -7.63 -0.69
C ASN A 43 -2.46 -6.57 -1.29
N GLN A 44 -1.71 -6.90 -2.35
CA GLN A 44 -0.89 -5.92 -3.06
C GLN A 44 -1.74 -4.81 -3.68
N ALA A 45 -2.86 -5.16 -4.32
CA ALA A 45 -3.77 -4.19 -4.90
C ALA A 45 -4.38 -3.27 -3.82
N ASP A 46 -4.81 -3.83 -2.69
CA ASP A 46 -5.39 -3.07 -1.57
C ASP A 46 -4.37 -2.10 -0.96
N VAL A 47 -3.13 -2.55 -0.74
CA VAL A 47 -2.04 -1.68 -0.27
C VAL A 47 -1.75 -0.57 -1.28
N TYR A 48 -1.70 -0.89 -2.58
CA TYR A 48 -1.46 0.09 -3.62
C TYR A 48 -2.57 1.15 -3.70
N ASP A 49 -3.84 0.76 -3.62
CA ASP A 49 -4.98 1.69 -3.58
C ASP A 49 -4.87 2.65 -2.39
N ARG A 50 -4.51 2.13 -1.21
CA ARG A 50 -4.28 2.98 -0.03
C ARG A 50 -3.15 3.99 -0.25
N LEU A 51 -2.03 3.58 -0.86
CA LEU A 51 -0.93 4.50 -1.16
C LEU A 51 -1.34 5.59 -2.17
N LEU A 52 -2.19 5.28 -3.16
CA LEU A 52 -2.73 6.28 -4.08
C LEU A 52 -3.59 7.32 -3.35
N ARG A 53 -4.44 6.89 -2.41
CA ARG A 53 -5.23 7.81 -1.57
C ARG A 53 -4.34 8.67 -0.68
N ILE A 54 -3.32 8.07 -0.05
CA ILE A 54 -2.36 8.81 0.78
C ILE A 54 -1.57 9.82 -0.05
N ARG A 55 -1.22 9.49 -1.29
CA ARG A 55 -0.60 10.44 -2.24
C ARG A 55 -1.49 11.67 -2.45
N ALA A 56 -2.78 11.46 -2.68
CA ALA A 56 -3.74 12.54 -2.93
C ALA A 56 -3.81 13.53 -1.76
N LEU A 57 -3.70 13.03 -0.52
CA LEU A 57 -3.68 13.89 0.68
C LEU A 57 -2.60 14.98 0.65
N ARG A 58 -1.43 14.73 0.03
CA ARG A 58 -0.40 15.77 -0.11
C ARG A 58 -0.90 16.95 -0.95
N TRP A 59 -1.72 16.69 -1.96
CA TRP A 59 -2.23 17.70 -2.88
C TRP A 59 -3.49 18.37 -2.34
N GLU A 60 -4.23 17.71 -1.47
CA GLU A 60 -5.44 18.24 -0.84
C GLU A 60 -5.16 19.02 0.46
N TYR A 61 -4.31 18.49 1.34
CA TYR A 61 -4.04 19.02 2.69
C TYR A 61 -2.63 19.61 2.85
N GLY A 62 -1.72 19.33 1.93
CA GLY A 62 -0.34 19.80 2.01
C GLY A 62 0.59 18.86 2.78
N SER A 63 1.70 19.42 3.26
CA SER A 63 2.81 18.67 3.87
C SER A 63 2.55 18.20 5.32
N ILE A 64 1.57 18.80 5.98
CA ILE A 64 1.17 18.53 7.37
C ILE A 64 -0.27 18.03 7.34
N LEU A 65 -0.46 16.76 7.67
CA LEU A 65 -1.79 16.15 7.71
C LEU A 65 -2.42 16.33 9.10
N PRO A 66 -3.73 16.55 9.21
CA PRO A 66 -4.45 16.51 10.48
C PRO A 66 -4.25 15.17 11.22
N ASN A 67 -4.22 15.21 12.56
CA ASN A 67 -4.08 14.00 13.40
C ASN A 67 -5.20 12.99 13.15
N THR A 68 -6.41 13.47 12.81
CA THR A 68 -7.54 12.62 12.47
C THR A 68 -7.29 11.74 11.25
N ILE A 69 -6.45 12.19 10.31
CA ILE A 69 -6.06 11.40 9.14
C ILE A 69 -4.91 10.47 9.51
N GLN A 70 -3.87 11.00 10.19
CA GLN A 70 -2.69 10.22 10.56
C GLN A 70 -3.03 9.03 11.47
N PHE A 71 -4.06 9.15 12.32
CA PHE A 71 -4.54 8.06 13.17
C PHE A 71 -4.99 6.82 12.38
N HIS A 72 -5.41 6.98 11.13
CA HIS A 72 -5.88 5.89 10.26
C HIS A 72 -4.79 5.34 9.34
N MET A 73 -3.54 5.79 9.51
CA MET A 73 -2.39 5.37 8.72
C MET A 73 -1.52 4.41 9.54
N ALA A 74 -1.02 3.36 8.89
CA ALA A 74 0.02 2.52 9.47
C ALA A 74 1.36 3.28 9.54
N ALA A 75 2.30 2.82 10.38
CA ALA A 75 3.61 3.46 10.54
C ALA A 75 4.38 3.54 9.21
N GLU A 76 4.29 2.46 8.42
CA GLU A 76 4.93 2.33 7.10
C GLU A 76 4.32 3.28 6.07
N GLU A 77 3.01 3.54 6.16
CA GLU A 77 2.30 4.50 5.32
C GLU A 77 2.71 5.94 5.63
N VAL A 78 2.89 6.26 6.92
CA VAL A 78 3.42 7.55 7.36
C VAL A 78 4.86 7.74 6.87
N GLU A 79 5.70 6.71 6.98
CA GLU A 79 7.06 6.74 6.44
C GLU A 79 7.06 6.94 4.91
N TRP A 80 6.19 6.21 4.20
CA TRP A 80 6.02 6.37 2.75
C TRP A 80 5.60 7.81 2.39
N PHE A 81 4.62 8.39 3.09
CA PHE A 81 4.19 9.77 2.87
C PHE A 81 5.31 10.78 3.12
N ASN A 82 6.11 10.57 4.17
CA ASN A 82 7.27 11.42 4.49
C ASN A 82 8.35 11.34 3.41
N ARG A 83 8.62 10.16 2.85
CA ARG A 83 9.53 10.00 1.70
C ARG A 83 8.97 10.67 0.47
N TYR A 84 7.69 10.46 0.16
CA TYR A 84 7.02 11.08 -0.98
C TYR A 84 7.07 12.61 -0.92
N LYS A 85 6.67 13.23 0.20
CA LYS A 85 6.66 14.69 0.34
C LYS A 85 8.07 15.30 0.27
N LYS A 86 9.09 14.59 0.78
CA LYS A 86 10.49 15.01 0.66
C LYS A 86 10.95 14.98 -0.80
N SER A 87 10.68 13.91 -1.53
CA SER A 87 11.01 13.81 -2.95
C SER A 87 10.29 14.87 -3.78
N LEU A 88 9.01 15.14 -3.51
CA LEU A 88 8.26 16.20 -4.17
C LEU A 88 8.87 17.58 -3.87
N ALA A 89 9.23 17.86 -2.62
CA ALA A 89 9.89 19.12 -2.25
C ALA A 89 11.25 19.28 -2.94
N THR A 90 12.04 18.21 -3.07
CA THR A 90 13.29 18.23 -3.85
C THR A 90 13.01 18.57 -5.31
N TYR A 91 12.00 17.95 -5.92
CA TYR A 91 11.62 18.24 -7.30
C TYR A 91 11.19 19.70 -7.49
N MET A 92 10.30 20.21 -6.63
CA MET A 92 9.82 21.61 -6.69
C MET A 92 10.96 22.63 -6.57
N ARG A 93 12.01 22.34 -5.79
CA ARG A 93 13.21 23.21 -5.74
C ARG A 93 14.09 23.12 -6.98
N SER A 94 14.02 22.01 -7.73
CA SER A 94 14.86 21.80 -8.91
C SER A 94 14.31 22.44 -10.19
N VAL A 95 13.04 22.88 -10.16
CA VAL A 95 12.36 23.57 -11.27
C VAL A 95 12.11 25.02 -10.88
N GLY A 96 12.03 25.96 -11.83
CA GLY A 96 11.69 27.36 -11.52
C GLY A 96 12.86 28.29 -11.15
N GLY A 97 14.11 27.89 -11.40
CA GLY A 97 15.29 28.73 -11.15
C GLY A 97 15.75 28.70 -9.68
N GLU A 98 16.29 29.81 -9.18
CA GLU A 98 16.87 29.88 -7.82
C GLU A 98 15.81 29.76 -6.70
N GLU A 99 14.57 30.17 -6.95
CA GLU A 99 13.50 30.20 -5.95
C GLU A 99 12.68 28.90 -5.90
N GLY A 100 12.80 28.03 -6.89
CA GLY A 100 11.94 26.86 -7.04
C GLY A 100 10.57 27.21 -7.64
N LEU A 101 9.72 26.19 -7.85
CA LEU A 101 8.31 26.34 -8.20
C LEU A 101 7.46 25.40 -7.35
N ASP A 102 6.58 25.96 -6.53
CA ASP A 102 5.62 25.18 -5.74
C ASP A 102 4.44 24.74 -6.63
N LEU A 103 4.54 23.51 -7.12
CA LEU A 103 3.52 22.88 -7.97
C LEU A 103 2.19 22.61 -7.23
N THR A 104 2.15 22.80 -5.91
CA THR A 104 0.95 22.55 -5.11
C THR A 104 0.06 23.78 -4.94
N GLN A 105 0.50 24.92 -5.48
CA GLN A 105 -0.29 26.13 -5.65
C GLN A 105 -0.88 26.22 -7.07
N ASP A 106 -1.73 27.21 -7.30
CA ASP A 106 -2.21 27.60 -8.64
C ASP A 106 -2.86 26.48 -9.48
N ILE A 107 -3.47 25.49 -8.81
CA ILE A 107 -4.17 24.36 -9.45
C ILE A 107 -5.46 24.75 -10.17
N LYS A 108 -5.87 26.02 -10.10
CA LYS A 108 -7.03 26.58 -10.80
C LYS A 108 -6.59 27.80 -11.60
N PRO A 109 -7.19 28.04 -12.78
CA PRO A 109 -6.91 29.24 -13.54
C PRO A 109 -7.19 30.51 -12.71
N PRO A 110 -6.32 31.53 -12.76
CA PRO A 110 -6.55 32.79 -12.06
C PRO A 110 -7.79 33.49 -12.64
N LYS A 111 -8.72 33.91 -11.77
CA LYS A 111 -9.97 34.58 -12.17
C LYS A 111 -9.82 36.10 -12.30
N SER A 112 -8.96 36.69 -11.49
CA SER A 112 -8.63 38.11 -11.47
C SER A 112 -7.24 38.27 -10.86
N LEU A 113 -6.54 39.36 -11.21
CA LEU A 113 -5.20 39.65 -10.68
C LEU A 113 -5.24 40.08 -9.20
N TYR A 114 -6.38 40.61 -8.76
CA TYR A 114 -6.62 41.09 -7.41
C TYR A 114 -7.75 40.28 -6.78
N ILE A 115 -7.58 39.90 -5.51
CA ILE A 115 -8.62 39.35 -4.66
C ILE A 115 -9.27 40.56 -3.97
N GLU A 116 -10.58 40.77 -4.15
CA GLU A 116 -11.38 41.75 -3.40
C GLU A 116 -11.76 41.22 -2.01
#